data_AF-A0A1M3LQD8-F1
#
_entry.id   AF-A0A1M3LQD8-F1
#
_cell.length_a   1.000
_cell.length_b   1.000
_cell.length_c   1.000
_cell.angle_alpha   90.00
_cell.angle_beta   90.00
_cell.angle_gamma   90.00
#
_symmetry.space_group_name_H-M   'P 1'
#
loop_
_entity.id
_entity.type
_entity.pdbx_description
1 polymer ?
#
loop_
_entity_poly.entity_id
_entity_poly.type
_entity_poly.pdbx_seq_one_letter_code
_entity_poly.pdbx_strand_id
1 'polypeptide(L)'
;MPSGLPQTRRVWNRRFVEVARERGLRTVGGYAYVYVDGYVASVGGYIAQATDPYTVSWSASIKPAELDDILWAAFMPDLQLSPAKRRSLRVNGAFTTPALDPERGKLTAP
;
A
#
# COMPACT_ATOMS: atom_id res chain seq x y z
N MET A 1 2.15 -19.26 29.69
CA MET A 1 1.30 -18.09 29.40
C MET A 1 0.60 -18.34 28.06
N PRO A 2 -0.73 -18.46 27.99
CA PRO A 2 -1.40 -18.51 26.70
C PRO A 2 -1.17 -17.14 26.02
N SER A 3 -0.64 -17.16 24.80
CA SER A 3 -0.15 -15.98 24.11
C SER A 3 -1.29 -15.02 23.77
N GLY A 4 -1.35 -13.86 24.45
CA GLY A 4 -2.25 -12.76 24.11
C GLY A 4 -1.94 -12.07 22.76
N LEU A 5 -0.86 -12.50 22.09
CA LEU A 5 -0.36 -11.97 20.82
C LEU A 5 -1.41 -11.89 19.69
N PRO A 6 -2.28 -12.91 19.46
CA PRO A 6 -3.31 -12.84 18.43
C PRO A 6 -4.40 -11.80 18.74
N GLN A 7 -4.64 -11.51 20.03
CA GLN A 7 -5.67 -10.58 20.46
C GLN A 7 -5.22 -9.12 20.27
N THR A 8 -3.98 -8.79 20.63
CA THR A 8 -3.38 -7.45 20.41
C THR A 8 -3.38 -7.08 18.93
N ARG A 9 -2.94 -7.99 18.04
CA ARG A 9 -2.97 -7.75 16.59
C ARG A 9 -4.36 -7.45 16.06
N ARG A 10 -5.38 -8.19 16.52
CA ARG A 10 -6.78 -7.97 16.11
C ARG A 10 -7.29 -6.62 16.60
N VAL A 11 -6.98 -6.22 17.83
CA VAL A 11 -7.39 -4.93 18.39
C VAL A 11 -6.75 -3.79 17.61
N TRP A 12 -5.44 -3.85 17.37
CA TRP A 12 -4.73 -2.80 16.64
C TRP A 12 -5.15 -2.70 15.18
N ASN A 13 -5.31 -3.82 14.48
CA ASN A 13 -5.81 -3.80 13.10
C ASN A 13 -7.22 -3.22 13.01
N ARG A 14 -8.10 -3.56 13.96
CA ARG A 14 -9.45 -2.98 14.04
C ARG A 14 -9.38 -1.47 14.25
N ARG A 15 -8.58 -1.02 15.21
CA ARG A 15 -8.43 0.41 15.51
C ARG A 15 -7.86 1.17 14.32
N PHE A 16 -6.87 0.60 13.63
CA PHE A 16 -6.31 1.16 12.41
C PHE A 16 -7.39 1.34 11.32
N VAL A 17 -8.20 0.31 11.08
CA VAL A 17 -9.29 0.36 10.09
C VAL A 17 -10.35 1.41 10.45
N GLU A 18 -10.76 1.49 11.72
CA GLU A 18 -11.72 2.50 12.21
C GLU A 18 -11.19 3.92 11.94
N VAL A 19 -9.99 4.22 12.44
CA VAL A 19 -9.31 5.52 12.35
C VAL A 19 -9.05 5.93 10.89
N ALA A 20 -8.75 4.97 10.02
CA ALA A 20 -8.58 5.21 8.59
C ALA A 20 -9.90 5.58 7.92
N ARG A 21 -10.99 4.86 8.22
CA ARG A 21 -12.32 5.12 7.65
C ARG A 21 -12.92 6.44 8.12
N GLU A 22 -12.71 6.81 9.38
CA GLU A 22 -13.09 8.14 9.92
C GLU A 22 -12.44 9.29 9.14
N ARG A 23 -11.27 9.06 8.54
CA ARG A 23 -10.56 10.01 7.68
C ARG A 23 -10.89 9.87 6.18
N GLY A 24 -11.89 9.06 5.83
CA GLY A 24 -12.31 8.84 4.44
C GLY A 24 -11.39 7.91 3.63
N LEU A 25 -10.45 7.21 4.27
CA LEU A 25 -9.57 6.26 3.57
C LEU A 25 -10.30 4.94 3.31
N ARG A 26 -9.95 4.29 2.20
CA ARG A 26 -10.37 2.92 1.89
C ARG A 26 -9.40 1.93 2.55
N THR A 27 -9.87 0.74 2.91
CA THR A 27 -9.06 -0.25 3.64
C THR A 27 -9.08 -1.63 2.97
N VAL A 28 -7.92 -2.28 2.84
CA VAL A 28 -7.78 -3.66 2.34
C VAL A 28 -6.60 -4.35 3.00
N GLY A 29 -6.79 -5.57 3.53
CA GLY A 29 -5.66 -6.43 3.96
C GLY A 29 -4.67 -5.84 4.97
N GLY A 30 -5.08 -4.91 5.84
CA GLY A 30 -4.18 -4.22 6.78
C GLY A 30 -3.54 -2.93 6.26
N TYR A 31 -3.97 -2.49 5.07
CA TYR A 31 -3.60 -1.20 4.47
C TYR A 31 -4.80 -0.25 4.47
N ALA A 32 -4.50 1.04 4.57
CA ALA A 32 -5.41 2.14 4.29
C ALA A 32 -4.87 2.96 3.12
N TYR A 33 -5.72 3.43 2.23
CA TYR A 33 -5.31 4.17 1.04
C TYR A 33 -6.35 5.20 0.59
N VAL A 34 -5.88 6.16 -0.20
CA VAL A 34 -6.71 7.16 -0.88
C VAL A 34 -6.20 7.39 -2.29
N TYR A 35 -7.12 7.67 -3.20
CA TYR A 35 -6.81 8.14 -4.55
C TYR A 35 -6.97 9.66 -4.55
N VAL A 36 -5.90 10.39 -4.86
CA VAL A 36 -5.87 11.86 -4.94
C VAL A 36 -5.07 12.25 -6.17
N ASP A 37 -5.67 13.01 -7.08
CA ASP A 37 -5.02 13.64 -8.23
C ASP A 37 -4.14 12.69 -9.07
N GLY A 38 -4.65 11.48 -9.35
CA GLY A 38 -3.93 10.47 -10.12
C GLY A 38 -2.91 9.67 -9.32
N TYR A 39 -2.70 9.98 -8.03
CA TYR A 39 -1.85 9.20 -7.14
C TYR A 39 -2.66 8.34 -6.20
N VAL A 40 -2.01 7.31 -5.70
CA VAL A 40 -2.51 6.53 -4.58
C VAL A 40 -1.51 6.59 -3.46
N ALA A 41 -1.90 7.26 -2.38
CA ALA A 41 -1.19 7.22 -1.12
C ALA A 41 -1.73 6.08 -0.28
N SER A 42 -0.84 5.31 0.35
CA SER A 42 -1.23 4.22 1.24
C SER A 42 -0.34 4.15 2.47
N VAL A 43 -0.90 3.65 3.56
CA VAL A 43 -0.21 3.31 4.79
C VAL A 43 -0.57 1.88 5.17
N GLY A 44 0.43 1.08 5.52
CA GLY A 44 0.27 -0.30 5.96
C GLY A 44 0.90 -0.50 7.34
N GLY A 45 0.17 -1.12 8.26
CA GLY A 45 0.70 -1.55 9.54
C GLY A 45 1.19 -2.99 9.48
N TYR A 46 2.50 -3.21 9.63
CA TYR A 46 3.08 -4.53 9.88
C TYR A 46 3.06 -4.78 11.39
N ILE A 47 1.90 -5.20 11.89
CA ILE A 47 1.77 -5.68 13.26
C ILE A 47 2.36 -7.10 13.30
N ALA A 48 3.67 -7.17 13.48
CA ALA A 48 4.40 -8.42 13.50
C ALA A 48 3.88 -9.33 14.62
N GLN A 49 3.92 -10.65 14.39
CA GLN A 49 3.82 -11.66 15.46
C GLN A 49 5.14 -11.82 16.23
N ALA A 50 6.01 -10.80 16.21
CA ALA A 50 7.32 -10.90 16.83
C ALA A 50 7.21 -10.90 18.36
N THR A 51 8.28 -11.38 19.00
CA THR A 51 8.50 -11.57 20.44
C THR A 51 8.10 -10.41 21.37
N ASP A 52 7.86 -9.22 20.81
CA ASP A 52 7.37 -8.03 21.51
C ASP A 52 5.98 -7.59 20.99
N PRO A 53 4.90 -7.80 21.77
CA PRO A 53 3.54 -7.37 21.40
C PRO A 53 3.35 -5.85 21.38
N TYR A 54 4.33 -5.06 21.82
CA TYR A 54 4.20 -3.61 21.96
C TYR A 54 4.86 -2.82 20.82
N THR A 55 5.51 -3.50 19.87
CA THR A 55 6.15 -2.86 18.72
C THR A 55 5.26 -2.94 17.46
N VAL A 56 5.06 -1.80 16.79
CA VAL A 56 4.39 -1.71 15.48
C VAL A 56 5.39 -1.20 14.45
N SER A 57 5.63 -1.99 13.40
CA SER A 57 6.27 -1.50 12.20
C SER A 57 5.20 -1.01 11.22
N TRP A 58 5.48 0.04 10.47
CA TRP A 58 4.56 0.58 9.47
C TRP A 58 5.33 1.05 8.25
N SER A 59 4.65 1.13 7.11
CA SER A 59 5.16 1.76 5.90
C SER A 59 4.12 2.70 5.33
N ALA A 60 4.58 3.75 4.67
CA ALA A 60 3.75 4.61 3.84
C ALA A 60 4.36 4.67 2.43
N SER A 61 3.50 4.76 1.42
CA SER A 61 3.92 4.82 0.02
C SER A 61 2.98 5.72 -0.78
N ILE A 62 3.52 6.34 -1.82
CA ILE A 62 2.77 7.10 -2.81
C ILE A 62 3.17 6.54 -4.17
N LYS A 63 2.18 6.25 -5.02
CA LYS A 63 2.40 5.70 -6.35
C LYS A 63 1.44 6.35 -7.35
N PRO A 64 1.90 6.87 -8.51
CA PRO A 64 1.02 7.23 -9.61
C PRO A 64 0.13 6.03 -9.99
N ALA A 65 -1.15 6.26 -10.21
CA ALA A 65 -2.11 5.21 -10.53
C ALA A 65 -1.81 4.56 -11.89
N GLU A 66 -1.26 5.32 -12.83
CA GLU A 66 -0.86 4.85 -14.16
C GLU A 66 0.22 3.78 -14.08
N LEU A 67 1.06 3.78 -13.03
CA LEU A 67 2.03 2.70 -12.83
C LEU A 67 1.34 1.38 -12.50
N ASP A 68 0.21 1.37 -11.78
CA ASP A 68 -0.55 0.12 -11.58
C ASP A 68 -1.02 -0.41 -12.95
N ASP A 69 -1.52 0.44 -13.83
CA ASP A 69 -2.02 0.02 -15.15
C ASP A 69 -0.90 -0.52 -16.04
N ILE A 70 0.27 0.11 -16.05
CA ILE A 70 1.47 -0.38 -16.77
C ILE A 70 1.88 -1.76 -16.23
N LEU A 71 1.91 -1.94 -14.92
CA LEU A 71 2.31 -3.21 -14.31
C LEU A 71 1.30 -4.33 -14.58
N TRP A 72 0.00 -4.01 -14.55
CA TRP A 72 -1.05 -4.95 -14.94
C TRP A 72 -0.88 -5.38 -16.40
N ALA A 73 -0.68 -4.42 -17.31
CA ALA A 73 -0.47 -4.71 -18.73
C ALA A 73 0.80 -5.52 -18.99
N ALA A 74 1.90 -5.21 -18.29
CA ALA A 74 3.19 -5.86 -18.49
C ALA A 74 3.26 -7.28 -17.92
N PHE A 75 2.71 -7.50 -16.72
CA PHE A 75 2.92 -8.75 -15.97
C PHE A 75 1.68 -9.64 -15.86
N MET A 76 0.49 -9.11 -16.15
CA MET A 76 -0.76 -9.87 -16.09
C MET A 76 -1.69 -9.51 -17.28
N PRO A 77 -1.20 -9.60 -18.53
CA PRO A 77 -1.90 -9.11 -19.72
C PRO A 77 -3.25 -9.79 -19.97
N ASP A 78 -3.35 -11.08 -19.64
CA ASP A 78 -4.56 -11.89 -19.88
C ASP A 78 -5.59 -11.78 -18.76
N LEU A 79 -5.25 -11.11 -17.64
CA LEU A 79 -6.14 -11.05 -16.49
C LEU A 79 -7.20 -9.95 -16.64
N GLN A 80 -8.42 -10.40 -16.94
CA GLN A 80 -9.61 -9.56 -17.00
C GLN A 80 -10.15 -9.29 -15.59
N LEU A 81 -9.86 -8.10 -15.05
CA LEU A 81 -10.37 -7.62 -13.78
C LEU A 81 -11.21 -6.37 -14.00
N SER A 82 -12.29 -6.22 -13.22
CA SER A 82 -13.02 -4.96 -13.21
C SER A 82 -12.12 -3.82 -12.71
N PRO A 83 -12.34 -2.56 -13.14
CA PRO A 83 -11.54 -1.41 -12.69
C PRO A 83 -11.51 -1.27 -11.16
N ALA A 84 -12.61 -1.57 -10.48
CA ALA A 84 -12.67 -1.57 -9.02
C ALA A 84 -11.77 -2.63 -8.39
N LYS A 85 -11.69 -3.82 -9.00
CA LYS A 85 -10.87 -4.91 -8.49
C LYS A 85 -9.38 -4.69 -8.77
N ARG A 86 -9.00 -4.12 -9.92
CA ARG A 86 -7.60 -3.69 -10.19
C ARG A 86 -7.10 -2.68 -9.16
N ARG A 87 -7.92 -1.68 -8.82
CA ARG A 87 -7.60 -0.70 -7.76
C ARG A 87 -7.42 -1.34 -6.37
N SER A 88 -8.08 -2.46 -6.11
CA SER A 88 -8.05 -3.14 -4.80
C SER A 88 -6.92 -4.16 -4.69
N LEU A 89 -6.54 -4.80 -5.80
CA LEU A 89 -5.53 -5.87 -5.87
C LEU A 89 -4.11 -5.39 -6.17
N ARG A 90 -3.91 -4.07 -6.32
CA ARG A 90 -2.66 -3.33 -6.54
C ARG A 90 -1.41 -4.18 -6.74
N VAL A 91 -0.69 -3.99 -7.85
CA VAL A 91 0.60 -4.66 -8.01
C VAL A 91 1.56 -4.05 -6.98
N ASN A 92 1.82 -4.82 -5.92
CA ASN A 92 2.70 -4.44 -4.84
C ASN A 92 4.14 -4.63 -5.31
N GLY A 93 4.88 -3.54 -5.38
CA GLY A 93 6.31 -3.52 -5.67
C GLY A 93 6.97 -2.42 -4.85
N ALA A 94 8.19 -2.67 -4.38
CA ALA A 94 9.03 -1.64 -3.79
C ALA A 94 9.68 -0.87 -4.95
N PHE A 95 9.10 0.28 -5.31
CA PHE A 95 9.77 1.24 -6.17
C PHE A 95 10.58 2.16 -5.27
N THR A 96 11.86 1.85 -5.10
CA THR A 96 12.80 2.83 -4.56
C THR A 96 13.16 3.76 -5.72
N THR A 97 12.58 4.96 -5.76
CA THR A 97 13.26 6.02 -6.50
C THR A 97 14.52 6.35 -5.71
N PRO A 98 15.72 6.42 -6.33
CA PRO A 98 16.78 7.25 -5.77
C PRO A 98 16.16 8.60 -5.40
N ALA A 99 16.65 9.25 -4.33
CA ALA A 99 16.19 10.57 -3.93
C ALA A 99 15.94 11.41 -5.20
N LEU A 100 14.70 11.91 -5.36
CA LEU A 100 14.31 12.75 -6.48
C LEU A 100 15.37 13.84 -6.62
N ASP A 101 16.24 13.72 -7.61
CA ASP A 101 17.13 14.77 -8.06
C ASP A 101 16.31 15.59 -9.06
N PRO A 102 15.74 16.75 -8.65
CA PRO A 102 14.82 17.50 -9.50
C PRO A 102 15.48 18.03 -10.79
N GLU A 103 16.79 17.85 -10.98
CA GLU A 103 17.56 18.40 -12.10
C GLU A 103 18.02 17.39 -13.16
N ARG A 104 17.71 16.09 -13.07
CA ARG A 104 18.21 15.11 -14.06
C ARG A 104 17.13 14.43 -14.87
N GLY A 105 16.83 15.05 -16.02
CA GLY A 105 16.28 14.38 -17.19
C GLY A 105 17.38 14.11 -18.22
N LYS A 106 17.35 12.96 -18.90
CA LYS A 106 18.12 12.74 -20.13
C LYS A 106 17.23 12.07 -21.18
N LEU A 107 16.84 12.84 -22.18
CA LEU A 107 16.35 12.33 -23.46
C LEU A 107 17.56 12.01 -24.33
N THR A 108 17.58 10.81 -24.91
CA THR A 108 18.42 10.57 -26.09
C THR A 108 17.60 9.79 -27.11
N ALA A 109 17.28 10.45 -28.22
CA ALA A 109 16.89 9.87 -29.50
C ALA A 109 17.33 10.87 -30.59
N PRO A 110 17.72 10.43 -31.79
CA PRO A 110 17.69 9.07 -32.34
C PRO A 110 18.96 8.25 -32.11
#